data_AF-A0A6A4UVG8-F1
#
_entry.id   AF-A0A6A4UVG8-F1
#
_cell.length_a   1.000
_cell.length_b   1.000
_cell.length_c   1.000
_cell.angle_alpha   90.00
_cell.angle_beta   90.00
_cell.angle_gamma   90.00
#
_symmetry.space_group_name_H-M   'P 1'
#
loop_
_entity.id
_entity.type
_entity.pdbx_description
1 polymer ?
#
loop_
_entity_poly.entity_id
_entity_poly.type
_entity_poly.pdbx_seq_one_letter_code
_entity_poly.pdbx_strand_id
1 'polypeptide(L)'
;MAKLSLLGMGLVAATLLSGCVDGLTPYVQSPDTVIATNADRGRDNVALEPGRAAIAYDPDGCQGWIIDDGVEGYSGRRFDPATGLPVCNNHYPPGTVVKNYQSQSPGLRDYVPHAGRRTN
;
A
#
# COMPACT_ATOMS: atom_id res chain seq x y z
N MET A 1 16.86 47.89 -4.80
CA MET A 1 16.27 47.13 -3.68
C MET A 1 14.89 46.51 -3.97
N ALA A 2 14.20 46.82 -5.08
CA ALA A 2 12.89 46.23 -5.40
C ALA A 2 12.93 44.83 -6.06
N LYS A 3 14.01 44.48 -6.79
CA LYS A 3 14.10 43.21 -7.54
C LYS A 3 14.26 41.96 -6.66
N LEU A 4 14.82 42.11 -5.44
CA LEU A 4 15.01 41.01 -4.50
C LEU A 4 13.69 40.56 -3.85
N SER A 5 12.71 41.47 -3.74
CA SER A 5 11.41 41.20 -3.12
C SER A 5 10.46 40.40 -4.03
N LEU A 6 10.55 40.58 -5.35
CA LEU A 6 9.76 39.80 -6.32
C LEU A 6 10.21 38.33 -6.41
N LEU A 7 11.52 38.07 -6.30
CA LEU A 7 12.08 36.71 -6.27
C LEU A 7 11.65 35.97 -4.98
N GLY A 8 11.65 36.65 -3.84
CA GLY A 8 11.19 36.07 -2.57
C GLY A 8 9.70 35.73 -2.58
N MET A 9 8.86 36.59 -3.16
CA MET A 9 7.41 36.36 -3.19
C MET A 9 7.00 35.28 -4.20
N GLY A 10 7.73 35.16 -5.32
CA GLY A 10 7.53 34.07 -6.28
C GLY A 10 7.88 32.69 -5.71
N LEU A 11 8.93 32.59 -4.88
CA LEU A 11 9.32 31.33 -4.24
C LEU A 11 8.31 30.88 -3.18
N VAL A 12 7.77 31.81 -2.39
CA VAL A 12 6.72 31.53 -1.40
C VAL A 12 5.43 31.04 -2.07
N ALA A 13 5.01 31.67 -3.17
CA ALA A 13 3.86 31.22 -3.93
C ALA A 13 4.05 29.81 -4.52
N ALA A 14 5.25 29.49 -5.02
CA ALA A 14 5.58 28.16 -5.54
C ALA A 14 5.55 27.07 -4.44
N THR A 15 5.95 27.39 -3.20
CA THR A 15 5.89 26.44 -2.07
C THR A 15 4.49 26.20 -1.53
N LEU A 16 3.56 27.15 -1.71
CA LEU A 16 2.16 26.99 -1.28
C LEU A 16 1.34 26.12 -2.24
N LEU A 17 1.79 25.94 -3.48
CA LEU A 17 1.12 25.13 -4.50
C LEU A 17 1.65 23.69 -4.61
N SER A 18 2.73 23.34 -3.90
CA SER A 18 3.48 22.09 -4.15
C SER A 18 3.06 20.88 -3.30
N GLY A 19 1.85 20.84 -2.71
CA GLY A 19 1.55 19.89 -1.63
C GLY A 19 0.24 19.09 -1.67
N CYS A 20 -0.61 19.20 -2.69
CA CYS A 20 -1.82 18.38 -2.74
C CYS A 20 -1.47 16.96 -3.22
N VAL A 21 -1.21 16.04 -2.29
CA VAL A 21 -1.28 14.59 -2.56
C VAL A 21 -2.72 14.14 -2.36
N ASP A 22 -3.54 14.32 -3.39
CA ASP A 22 -4.96 13.99 -3.33
C ASP A 22 -5.17 12.52 -2.95
N GLY A 23 -5.96 12.29 -1.91
CA GLY A 23 -6.35 10.94 -1.49
C GLY A 23 -5.34 10.17 -0.65
N LEU A 24 -4.29 10.82 -0.12
CA LEU A 24 -3.37 10.25 0.89
C LEU A 24 -3.53 10.94 2.25
N THR A 25 -3.25 10.21 3.33
CA THR A 25 -3.21 10.72 4.70
C THR A 25 -1.97 10.21 5.42
N PRO A 26 -1.40 10.94 6.39
CA PRO A 26 -0.30 10.44 7.20
C PRO A 26 -0.67 9.13 7.90
N TYR A 27 0.27 8.18 7.92
CA TYR A 27 0.13 6.95 8.67
C TYR A 27 0.00 7.27 10.16
N VAL A 28 -1.15 6.90 10.72
CA VAL A 28 -1.36 6.89 12.16
C VAL A 28 -1.32 5.43 12.60
N GLN A 29 -0.61 5.11 13.67
CA GLN A 29 -0.49 3.75 14.24
C GLN A 29 -1.79 3.30 14.93
N SER A 30 -2.93 3.47 14.25
CA SER A 30 -4.22 2.99 14.68
C SER A 30 -4.46 1.59 14.13
N PRO A 31 -5.09 0.68 14.90
CA PRO A 31 -5.59 -0.60 14.37
C PRO A 31 -6.55 -0.43 13.19
N ASP A 32 -7.12 0.78 13.06
CA ASP A 32 -8.13 1.07 12.06
C ASP A 32 -7.60 1.67 10.76
N THR A 33 -6.30 1.93 10.69
CA THR A 33 -5.65 2.52 9.51
C THR A 33 -5.68 1.56 8.33
N VAL A 34 -6.24 2.00 7.21
CA VAL A 34 -6.12 1.30 5.93
C VAL A 34 -4.77 1.65 5.34
N ILE A 35 -3.87 0.67 5.29
CA ILE A 35 -2.49 0.87 4.83
C ILE A 35 -2.33 0.82 3.31
N ALA A 36 -3.21 0.09 2.62
CA ALA A 36 -3.17 -0.05 1.17
C ALA A 36 -4.58 -0.29 0.62
N THR A 37 -4.83 0.16 -0.62
CA THR A 37 -6.06 -0.15 -1.38
C THR A 37 -5.70 -0.68 -2.76
N ASN A 38 -6.65 -1.28 -3.48
CA ASN A 38 -6.38 -1.79 -4.83
C ASN A 38 -6.27 -0.70 -5.91
N ALA A 39 -6.25 0.56 -5.52
CA ALA A 39 -6.11 1.71 -6.41
C ALA A 39 -4.71 2.30 -6.25
N ASP A 40 -3.99 2.39 -7.37
CA ASP A 40 -2.74 3.12 -7.46
C ASP A 40 -3.01 4.60 -7.20
N ARG A 41 -2.53 5.09 -6.05
CA ARG A 41 -2.47 6.52 -5.73
C ARG A 41 -1.03 6.93 -5.40
N GLY A 42 -0.08 6.08 -5.78
CA GLY A 42 1.35 6.32 -5.66
C GLY A 42 1.83 7.35 -6.67
N ARG A 43 3.15 7.47 -6.79
CA ARG A 43 3.80 8.39 -7.73
C ARG A 43 4.65 7.66 -8.77
N ASP A 44 4.96 6.40 -8.54
CA ASP A 44 5.42 5.48 -9.56
C ASP A 44 4.25 5.00 -10.43
N ASN A 45 4.58 4.49 -11.60
CA ASN A 45 3.61 3.94 -12.55
C ASN A 45 3.87 2.45 -12.77
N VAL A 46 4.27 1.75 -11.71
CA VAL A 46 4.70 0.35 -11.79
C VAL A 46 3.59 -0.51 -11.23
N ALA A 47 3.01 -1.37 -12.07
CA ALA A 47 1.99 -2.30 -11.61
C ALA A 47 2.59 -3.33 -10.63
N LEU A 48 1.79 -3.71 -9.63
CA LEU A 48 2.10 -4.79 -8.71
C LEU A 48 2.47 -6.08 -9.45
N GLU A 49 3.72 -6.51 -9.34
CA GLU A 49 4.22 -7.70 -10.00
C GLU A 49 3.49 -8.96 -9.49
N PRO A 50 2.84 -9.74 -10.38
CA PRO A 50 2.15 -10.96 -9.97
C PRO A 50 3.09 -11.94 -9.27
N GLY A 51 2.64 -12.48 -8.12
CA GLY A 51 3.39 -13.48 -7.37
C GLY A 51 4.47 -12.94 -6.44
N ARG A 52 4.70 -11.62 -6.40
CA ARG A 52 5.56 -10.94 -5.41
C ARG A 52 4.77 -10.48 -4.20
N ALA A 53 4.05 -11.41 -3.60
CA ALA A 53 3.28 -11.19 -2.38
C ALA A 53 3.80 -12.08 -1.25
N ALA A 54 3.59 -11.65 -0.01
CA ALA A 54 3.66 -12.56 1.12
C ALA A 54 2.55 -13.60 1.04
N ILE A 55 2.82 -14.77 1.61
CA ILE A 55 1.83 -15.83 1.77
C ILE A 55 1.46 -15.89 3.25
N ALA A 56 0.21 -15.58 3.56
CA ALA A 56 -0.35 -15.74 4.88
C ALA A 56 -1.08 -17.08 4.99
N TYR A 57 -0.75 -17.87 6.01
CA TYR A 57 -1.50 -19.04 6.41
C TYR A 57 -2.60 -18.61 7.38
N ASP A 58 -3.85 -18.86 7.02
CA ASP A 58 -4.99 -18.63 7.91
C ASP A 58 -5.05 -19.68 9.05
N PRO A 59 -5.97 -19.55 10.02
CA PRO A 59 -6.14 -20.53 11.09
C PRO A 59 -6.48 -21.95 10.63
N ASP A 60 -7.04 -22.10 9.41
CA ASP A 60 -7.41 -23.39 8.81
C ASP A 60 -6.23 -24.03 8.04
N GLY A 61 -5.08 -23.35 7.94
CA GLY A 61 -3.90 -23.80 7.18
C GLY A 61 -3.99 -23.54 5.68
N CYS A 62 -4.94 -22.73 5.23
CA CYS A 62 -5.09 -22.29 3.85
C CYS A 62 -4.34 -20.98 3.59
N GLN A 63 -3.94 -20.79 2.34
CA GLN A 63 -3.07 -19.69 1.93
C GLN A 63 -3.86 -18.51 1.38
N GLY A 64 -3.42 -17.31 1.77
CA GLY A 64 -3.78 -16.04 1.15
C GLY A 64 -2.56 -15.27 0.67
N TRP A 65 -2.78 -14.34 -0.25
CA TRP A 65 -1.81 -13.35 -0.68
C TRP A 65 -1.99 -12.06 0.11
N ILE A 66 -0.87 -11.43 0.46
CA ILE A 66 -0.85 -10.06 0.97
C ILE A 66 0.30 -9.34 0.29
N ILE A 67 0.01 -8.22 -0.36
CA ILE A 67 1.02 -7.31 -0.92
C ILE A 67 0.68 -5.88 -0.55
N ASP A 68 1.73 -5.12 -0.25
CA ASP A 68 1.71 -3.71 0.09
C ASP A 68 2.81 -3.00 -0.71
N ASP A 69 2.44 -2.00 -1.50
CA ASP A 69 3.33 -1.10 -2.24
C ASP A 69 3.18 0.33 -1.72
N GLY A 70 3.06 0.46 -0.41
CA GLY A 70 2.99 1.71 0.36
C GLY A 70 1.62 2.35 0.37
N VAL A 71 1.10 2.68 -0.82
CA VAL A 71 -0.23 3.28 -0.99
C VAL A 71 -1.20 2.29 -1.63
N GLU A 72 -0.70 1.39 -2.45
CA GLU A 72 -1.51 0.41 -3.14
C GLU A 72 -1.17 -1.01 -2.69
N GLY A 73 -2.08 -1.94 -2.95
CA GLY A 73 -1.89 -3.32 -2.54
C GLY A 73 -3.15 -4.14 -2.72
N TYR A 74 -2.99 -5.46 -2.57
CA TYR A 74 -4.13 -6.36 -2.59
C TYR A 74 -3.94 -7.50 -1.58
N SER A 75 -5.06 -8.03 -1.14
CA SER A 75 -5.11 -9.27 -0.39
C SER A 75 -6.21 -10.16 -0.94
N GLY A 76 -6.01 -11.47 -0.90
CA GLY A 76 -7.02 -12.41 -1.39
C GLY A 76 -6.64 -13.86 -1.14
N ARG A 77 -7.59 -14.76 -1.34
CA ARG A 77 -7.35 -16.20 -1.26
C ARG A 77 -6.41 -16.63 -2.38
N ARG A 78 -5.50 -17.55 -2.08
CA ARG A 78 -4.67 -18.20 -3.09
C ARG A 78 -5.36 -19.46 -3.58
N PHE A 79 -5.53 -19.57 -4.90
CA PHE A 79 -6.12 -20.73 -5.55
C PHE A 79 -5.07 -21.46 -6.38
N ASP A 80 -5.21 -22.79 -6.44
CA ASP A 80 -4.47 -23.60 -7.39
C ASP A 80 -5.08 -23.41 -8.79
N PRO A 81 -4.30 -22.93 -9.78
CA PRO A 81 -4.84 -22.70 -11.13
C PRO A 81 -5.29 -23.97 -11.84
N ALA A 82 -4.82 -25.16 -11.45
CA ALA A 82 -5.23 -26.41 -12.07
C ALA A 82 -6.61 -26.88 -11.59
N THR A 83 -6.89 -26.73 -10.29
CA THR A 83 -8.11 -27.25 -9.66
C THR A 83 -9.15 -26.17 -9.35
N GLY A 84 -8.75 -24.90 -9.28
CA GLY A 84 -9.58 -23.80 -8.80
C GLY A 84 -9.84 -23.83 -7.29
N LEU A 85 -9.28 -24.80 -6.55
CA LEU A 85 -9.48 -24.93 -5.11
C LEU A 85 -8.51 -24.04 -4.32
N PRO A 86 -8.87 -23.63 -3.09
CA PRO A 86 -7.94 -22.95 -2.20
C PRO A 86 -6.70 -23.79 -1.96
N VAL A 87 -5.52 -23.15 -1.96
CA VAL A 87 -4.28 -23.85 -1.62
C VAL A 87 -4.19 -23.99 -0.10
N CYS A 88 -4.28 -25.22 0.41
CA CYS A 88 -4.12 -25.51 1.84
C CYS A 88 -3.08 -26.63 2.02
N ASN A 89 -2.13 -26.45 2.95
CA ASN A 89 -1.08 -27.43 3.27
C ASN A 89 -0.45 -27.15 4.64
N ASN A 90 0.41 -28.06 5.10
CA ASN A 90 1.06 -27.99 6.42
C ASN A 90 2.56 -27.67 6.34
N HIS A 91 3.01 -26.93 5.31
CA HIS A 91 4.43 -26.57 5.20
C HIS A 91 4.88 -25.59 6.30
N TYR A 92 3.97 -24.73 6.77
CA TYR A 92 4.17 -23.81 7.88
C TYR A 92 2.97 -23.85 8.83
N PRO A 93 3.14 -23.55 10.12
CA PRO A 93 2.03 -23.51 11.07
C PRO A 93 0.94 -22.47 10.70
N PRO A 94 -0.34 -22.72 11.04
CA PRO A 94 -1.40 -21.72 10.92
C PRO A 94 -1.04 -20.38 11.57
N GLY A 95 -1.45 -19.27 10.95
CA GLY A 95 -1.12 -17.91 11.41
C GLY A 95 0.26 -17.39 10.96
N THR A 96 1.03 -18.18 10.21
CA THR A 96 2.35 -17.76 9.72
C THR A 96 2.24 -16.89 8.47
N VAL A 97 3.03 -15.82 8.39
CA VAL A 97 3.26 -15.05 7.15
C VAL A 97 4.67 -15.34 6.65
N VAL A 98 4.81 -15.76 5.39
CA VAL A 98 6.10 -16.04 4.75
C VAL A 98 6.33 -15.11 3.56
N LYS A 99 7.62 -14.84 3.25
CA LYS A 99 8.11 -13.86 2.27
C LYS A 99 7.84 -12.41 2.68
N ASN A 100 8.43 -11.47 1.93
CA ASN A 100 8.18 -10.04 2.15
C ASN A 100 6.80 -9.66 1.59
N TYR A 101 6.02 -8.93 2.38
CA TYR A 101 4.73 -8.40 1.95
C TYR A 101 4.89 -7.03 1.26
N GLN A 102 5.97 -6.31 1.57
CA GLN A 102 6.26 -5.02 0.95
C GLN A 102 6.95 -5.21 -0.40
N SER A 103 6.53 -4.41 -1.37
CA SER A 103 7.24 -4.24 -2.64
C SER A 103 8.63 -3.64 -2.42
N GLN A 104 9.47 -3.67 -3.47
CA GLN A 104 10.81 -3.09 -3.44
C GLN A 104 10.80 -1.55 -3.46
N SER A 105 9.69 -0.93 -3.86
CA SER A 105 9.56 0.52 -4.01
C SER A 105 8.22 1.02 -3.49
N PRO A 106 7.92 0.89 -2.17
CA PRO A 106 6.62 1.25 -1.58
C PRO A 106 6.36 2.76 -1.53
N GLY A 107 6.94 3.56 -2.42
CA GLY A 107 6.67 4.99 -2.54
C GLY A 107 6.92 5.83 -1.29
N LEU A 108 5.93 6.66 -0.94
CA LEU A 108 6.03 7.68 0.10
C LEU A 108 5.97 7.06 1.50
N ARG A 109 7.11 7.07 2.20
CA ARG A 109 7.18 6.62 3.60
C ARG A 109 6.21 7.45 4.48
N ASP A 110 5.52 6.77 5.38
CA ASP A 110 4.65 7.36 6.40
C ASP A 110 3.33 7.98 5.87
N TYR A 111 2.92 7.67 4.62
CA TYR A 111 1.60 8.02 4.07
C TYR A 111 0.85 6.76 3.65
N VAL A 112 -0.48 6.80 3.77
CA VAL A 112 -1.39 5.72 3.41
C VAL A 112 -2.61 6.27 2.65
N PRO A 113 -3.40 5.44 1.95
CA PRO A 113 -4.61 5.90 1.28
C PRO A 113 -5.63 6.46 2.25
N HIS A 114 -6.28 7.54 1.83
CA HIS A 114 -7.56 7.92 2.38
C HIS A 114 -8.62 6.92 1.92
N ALA A 115 -8.87 5.88 2.72
CA ALA A 115 -9.85 4.84 2.44
C ALA A 115 -11.28 5.19 2.85
N GLY A 116 -11.56 6.45 3.21
CA GLY A 116 -12.84 6.85 3.78
C GLY A 116 -13.07 6.27 5.18
N ARG A 117 -14.31 6.38 5.69
CA ARG A 117 -14.69 5.76 6.97
C ARG A 117 -14.86 4.25 6.77
N ARG A 118 -14.42 3.44 7.74
CA ARG A 118 -14.80 2.02 7.83
C ARG A 118 -16.31 1.90 7.63
N THR A 119 -16.72 1.10 6.65
CA THR A 119 -18.13 0.73 6.50
C THR A 119 -18.45 -0.23 7.64
N ASN A 120 -19.36 0.17 8.51
CA ASN A 120 -19.92 -0.69 9.56
C ASN A 120 -20.86 -1.75 8.97
#